data_AF-A0AAD1XUR7-F1
#
_entry.id   AF-A0AAD1XUR7-F1
#
_cell.length_a   1.000
_cell.length_b   1.000
_cell.length_c   1.000
_cell.angle_alpha   90.00
_cell.angle_beta   90.00
_cell.angle_gamma   90.00
#
_symmetry.space_group_name_H-M   'P 1'
#
loop_
_entity.id
_entity.type
_entity.pdbx_description
1 polymer ?
#
loop_
_entity_poly.entity_id
_entity_poly.type
_entity_poly.pdbx_seq_one_letter_code
_entity_poly.pdbx_strand_id
1 'polypeptide(L)'
;MPSYGDPKYWDKRYKDQEDTTFDWLEDWNSLKEILEQVVKKDSRILILGCGNAEFSEEMYDAGYEDIENIDISPVVIDQMSKRNQDRSKMKWEIMDCTELKYESDTFDICIDKSTIDALLCGDNAFLNVATMTKEVQRVLKPGAIYFVVSYGSPEIRTFHFERAHLDFEVKQYILYPDNCKSEEEKNDKSHFVYVCTKGKNAERAQDNWPQIKEQLEQEAKEEEALAVSDDSDDQNSDNEGK
;
A
#
# COMPACT_ATOMS: atom_id res chain seq x y z
N MET A 1 -6.67 -4.29 18.20
CA MET A 1 -6.65 -3.22 17.17
C MET A 1 -7.70 -3.54 16.11
N PRO A 2 -8.12 -2.59 15.26
CA PRO A 2 -8.98 -2.89 14.11
C PRO A 2 -8.31 -3.90 13.17
N SER A 3 -9.10 -4.77 12.52
CA SER A 3 -8.59 -5.78 11.59
C SER A 3 -8.42 -5.18 10.19
N TYR A 4 -7.41 -4.33 10.04
CA TYR A 4 -7.15 -3.61 8.78
C TYR A 4 -6.75 -4.52 7.62
N GLY A 5 -6.33 -5.77 7.89
CA GLY A 5 -6.07 -6.76 6.86
C GLY A 5 -7.33 -7.51 6.36
N ASP A 6 -8.49 -7.38 7.01
CA ASP A 6 -9.72 -8.06 6.60
C ASP A 6 -10.53 -7.16 5.62
N PRO A 7 -10.76 -7.58 4.37
CA PRO A 7 -11.60 -6.83 3.43
C PRO A 7 -13.00 -6.49 3.98
N LYS A 8 -13.57 -7.33 4.86
CA LYS A 8 -14.88 -7.08 5.47
C LYS A 8 -14.86 -5.91 6.44
N TYR A 9 -13.72 -5.64 7.09
CA TYR A 9 -13.57 -4.45 7.92
C TYR A 9 -13.76 -3.19 7.08
N TRP A 10 -13.13 -3.14 5.91
CA TRP A 10 -13.21 -2.01 4.99
C TRP A 10 -14.63 -1.82 4.43
N ASP A 11 -15.26 -2.90 3.96
CA ASP A 11 -16.66 -2.85 3.52
C ASP A 11 -17.60 -2.28 4.58
N LYS A 12 -17.42 -2.70 5.85
CA LYS A 12 -18.22 -2.17 6.95
C LYS A 12 -17.91 -0.70 7.20
N ARG A 13 -16.63 -0.33 7.27
CA ARG A 13 -16.20 1.06 7.48
C ARG A 13 -16.80 1.99 6.43
N TYR A 14 -16.71 1.64 5.14
CA TYR A 14 -17.22 2.49 4.05
C TYR A 14 -18.75 2.57 4.01
N LYS A 15 -19.47 1.53 4.48
CA LYS A 15 -20.93 1.61 4.69
C LYS A 15 -21.28 2.55 5.84
N ASP A 16 -20.54 2.47 6.95
CA ASP A 16 -20.79 3.30 8.13
C ASP A 16 -20.36 4.77 7.92
N GLN A 17 -19.52 5.04 6.91
CA GLN A 17 -18.94 6.35 6.58
C GLN A 17 -19.39 6.87 5.20
N GLU A 18 -20.57 6.48 4.74
CA GLU A 18 -21.15 6.99 3.48
C GLU A 18 -21.18 8.53 3.48
N ASP A 19 -20.93 9.13 2.31
CA ASP A 19 -20.83 10.59 2.08
C ASP A 19 -19.73 11.33 2.87
N THR A 20 -18.74 10.61 3.41
CA THR A 20 -17.56 11.21 4.04
C THR A 20 -16.28 10.86 3.28
N THR A 21 -15.23 11.63 3.55
CA THR A 21 -13.89 11.43 2.99
C THR A 21 -12.91 11.19 4.13
N PHE A 22 -11.91 10.36 3.88
CA PHE A 22 -10.85 10.14 4.86
C PHE A 22 -9.52 9.95 4.15
N ASP A 23 -8.62 10.89 4.35
CA ASP A 23 -7.27 10.82 3.82
C ASP A 23 -6.32 10.21 4.87
N TRP A 24 -5.87 8.99 4.63
CA TRP A 24 -4.88 8.36 5.49
C TRP A 24 -3.50 8.99 5.30
N LEU A 25 -2.86 9.31 6.43
CA LEU A 25 -1.53 9.90 6.57
C LEU A 25 -1.44 11.36 6.09
N GLU A 26 -1.43 11.56 4.77
CA GLU A 26 -1.02 12.78 4.10
C GLU A 26 -2.00 13.15 2.98
N ASP A 27 -2.21 14.44 2.75
CA ASP A 27 -3.07 14.95 1.69
C ASP A 27 -2.28 15.26 0.40
N TRP A 28 -2.98 15.71 -0.65
CA TRP A 28 -2.32 16.12 -1.89
C TRP A 28 -1.31 17.25 -1.68
N ASN A 29 -1.59 18.20 -0.79
CA ASN A 29 -0.75 19.39 -0.62
C ASN A 29 0.60 19.08 -0.01
N SER A 30 0.68 18.11 0.91
CA SER A 30 1.95 17.68 1.49
C SER A 30 2.76 16.80 0.53
N LEU A 31 2.10 16.07 -0.37
CA LEU A 31 2.76 15.13 -1.29
C LEU A 31 3.12 15.71 -2.66
N LYS A 32 2.43 16.76 -3.12
CA LYS A 32 2.56 17.28 -4.51
C LYS A 32 3.98 17.68 -4.88
N GLU A 33 4.76 18.25 -3.96
CA GLU A 33 6.13 18.68 -4.27
C GLU A 33 7.06 17.50 -4.59
N ILE A 34 6.86 16.35 -3.91
CA ILE A 34 7.63 15.14 -4.19
C ILE A 34 7.09 14.47 -5.47
N LEU A 35 5.76 14.39 -5.60
CA LEU A 35 5.12 13.79 -6.78
C LEU A 35 5.49 14.52 -8.07
N GLU A 36 5.46 15.84 -8.11
CA GLU A 36 5.80 16.65 -9.29
C GLU A 36 7.25 16.46 -9.79
N GLN A 37 8.15 15.92 -8.95
CA GLN A 37 9.50 15.56 -9.37
C GLN A 37 9.58 14.24 -10.13
N VAL A 38 8.58 13.36 -9.97
CA VAL A 38 8.62 11.97 -10.45
C VAL A 38 7.45 11.61 -11.37
N VAL A 39 6.36 12.36 -11.37
CA VAL A 39 5.18 12.15 -12.23
C VAL A 39 5.00 13.30 -13.23
N LYS A 40 4.68 12.97 -14.48
CA LYS A 40 4.29 13.93 -15.52
C LYS A 40 2.77 13.97 -15.67
N LYS A 41 2.23 15.09 -16.17
CA LYS A 41 0.77 15.27 -16.35
C LYS A 41 0.13 14.25 -17.30
N ASP A 42 0.90 13.72 -18.25
CA ASP A 42 0.48 12.70 -19.21
C ASP A 42 0.83 11.26 -18.77
N SER A 43 1.27 11.06 -17.52
CA SER A 43 1.57 9.73 -16.98
C SER A 43 0.30 8.92 -16.81
N ARG A 44 0.39 7.62 -17.07
CA ARG A 44 -0.65 6.65 -16.69
C ARG A 44 -0.45 6.19 -15.25
N ILE A 45 -1.43 6.45 -14.40
CA ILE A 45 -1.33 6.35 -12.94
C ILE A 45 -2.24 5.22 -12.44
N LEU A 46 -1.72 4.39 -11.53
CA LEU A 46 -2.51 3.41 -10.76
C LEU A 46 -2.49 3.79 -9.28
N ILE A 47 -3.65 3.97 -8.67
CA ILE A 47 -3.82 4.17 -7.22
C ILE A 47 -4.24 2.85 -6.59
N LEU A 48 -3.40 2.30 -5.70
CA LEU A 48 -3.63 1.03 -5.00
C LEU A 48 -4.36 1.27 -3.68
N GLY A 49 -5.48 0.58 -3.45
CA GLY A 49 -6.28 0.75 -2.24
C GLY A 49 -6.73 2.20 -2.07
N CYS A 50 -7.42 2.73 -3.08
CA CYS A 50 -7.75 4.16 -3.16
C CYS A 50 -8.62 4.64 -2.00
N GLY A 51 -9.42 3.75 -1.38
CA GLY A 51 -10.39 4.11 -0.38
C GLY A 51 -11.31 5.25 -0.83
N ASN A 52 -11.70 6.11 0.13
CA ASN A 52 -12.52 7.30 -0.09
C ASN A 52 -11.74 8.61 0.10
N ALA A 53 -10.42 8.58 -0.13
CA ALA A 53 -9.57 9.76 -0.05
C ALA A 53 -9.83 10.71 -1.23
N GLU A 54 -9.65 12.02 -1.01
CA GLU A 54 -9.77 13.03 -2.07
C GLU A 54 -8.49 13.14 -2.90
N PHE A 55 -7.39 12.54 -2.44
CA PHE A 55 -6.08 12.58 -3.05
C PHE A 55 -6.08 12.40 -4.59
N SER A 56 -6.73 11.36 -5.12
CA SER A 56 -6.74 11.14 -6.57
C SER A 56 -7.68 12.08 -7.33
N GLU A 57 -8.68 12.64 -6.67
CA GLU A 57 -9.53 13.71 -7.20
C GLU A 57 -8.73 15.01 -7.34
N GLU A 58 -7.95 15.36 -6.32
CA GLU A 58 -7.09 16.55 -6.32
C GLU A 58 -5.95 16.43 -7.34
N MET A 59 -5.39 15.23 -7.51
CA MET A 59 -4.46 14.93 -8.60
C MET A 59 -5.11 15.19 -9.97
N TYR A 60 -6.33 14.70 -10.18
CA TYR A 60 -7.08 14.89 -11.42
C TYR A 60 -7.28 16.38 -11.71
N ASP A 61 -7.77 17.13 -10.72
CA ASP A 61 -8.04 18.56 -10.84
C ASP A 61 -6.75 19.38 -11.04
N ALA A 62 -5.60 18.84 -10.61
CA ALA A 62 -4.27 19.39 -10.91
C ALA A 62 -3.75 19.03 -12.32
N GLY A 63 -4.51 18.28 -13.12
CA GLY A 63 -4.22 17.94 -14.53
C GLY A 63 -3.57 16.57 -14.76
N TYR A 64 -3.56 15.69 -13.76
CA TYR A 64 -3.15 14.28 -13.93
C TYR A 64 -4.40 13.45 -14.24
N GLU A 65 -4.74 13.27 -15.52
CA GLU A 65 -6.09 12.81 -15.85
C GLU A 65 -6.24 11.30 -16.14
N ASP A 66 -5.15 10.60 -16.48
CA ASP A 66 -5.16 9.15 -16.76
C ASP A 66 -4.91 8.34 -15.48
N ILE A 67 -5.95 8.26 -14.63
CA ILE A 67 -5.90 7.63 -13.31
C ILE A 67 -6.84 6.40 -13.25
N GLU A 68 -6.25 5.24 -12.98
CA GLU A 68 -6.96 4.02 -12.58
C GLU A 68 -6.93 3.93 -11.04
N ASN A 69 -8.09 3.84 -10.39
CA ASN A 69 -8.23 3.67 -8.94
C ASN A 69 -8.75 2.27 -8.65
N ILE A 70 -8.04 1.54 -7.78
CA ILE A 70 -8.47 0.21 -7.37
C ILE A 70 -8.62 0.10 -5.85
N ASP A 71 -9.58 -0.71 -5.44
CA ASP A 71 -9.78 -1.10 -4.04
C ASP A 71 -10.40 -2.50 -3.99
N ILE A 72 -10.13 -3.24 -2.91
CA ILE A 72 -10.73 -4.55 -2.70
C ILE A 72 -12.21 -4.43 -2.31
N SER A 73 -12.62 -3.28 -1.75
CA SER A 73 -13.98 -3.02 -1.30
C SER A 73 -14.90 -2.62 -2.47
N PRO A 74 -15.91 -3.43 -2.82
CA PRO A 74 -16.94 -3.03 -3.78
C PRO A 74 -17.73 -1.81 -3.34
N VAL A 75 -17.84 -1.58 -2.02
CA VAL A 75 -18.61 -0.46 -1.46
C VAL A 75 -17.96 0.87 -1.84
N VAL A 76 -16.66 1.01 -1.58
CA VAL A 76 -15.97 2.28 -1.82
C VAL A 76 -15.80 2.57 -3.30
N ILE A 77 -15.62 1.52 -4.13
CA ILE A 77 -15.56 1.67 -5.59
C ILE A 77 -16.88 2.19 -6.15
N ASP A 78 -18.04 1.67 -5.71
CA ASP A 78 -19.35 2.16 -6.13
C ASP A 78 -19.58 3.62 -5.67
N GLN A 79 -19.24 3.95 -4.42
CA GLN A 79 -19.35 5.31 -3.88
C GLN A 79 -18.48 6.30 -4.66
N MET A 80 -17.19 5.99 -4.83
CA MET A 80 -16.24 6.89 -5.49
C MET A 80 -16.51 7.03 -6.98
N SER A 81 -16.96 5.95 -7.65
CA SER A 81 -17.39 6.02 -9.05
C SER A 81 -18.57 6.97 -9.24
N LYS A 82 -19.57 6.93 -8.36
CA LYS A 82 -20.72 7.85 -8.40
C LYS A 82 -20.33 9.29 -8.09
N ARG A 83 -19.47 9.48 -7.09
CA ARG A 83 -18.97 10.80 -6.68
C ARG A 83 -18.18 11.48 -7.80
N ASN A 84 -17.44 10.71 -8.60
CA ASN A 84 -16.49 11.20 -9.59
C ASN A 84 -17.00 11.11 -11.04
N GLN A 85 -18.31 11.09 -11.27
CA GLN A 85 -18.89 10.99 -12.61
C GLN A 85 -18.44 12.10 -13.58
N ASP A 86 -18.16 13.30 -13.06
CA ASP A 86 -17.68 14.42 -13.87
C ASP A 86 -16.18 14.32 -14.21
N ARG A 87 -15.40 13.51 -13.49
CA ARG A 87 -13.98 13.24 -13.75
C ARG A 87 -13.84 12.03 -14.69
N SER A 88 -14.42 12.18 -15.89
CA SER A 88 -14.68 11.06 -16.84
C SER A 88 -13.48 10.20 -17.27
N LYS A 89 -12.23 10.64 -17.06
CA LYS A 89 -11.03 9.84 -17.35
C LYS A 89 -10.53 9.02 -16.14
N MET A 90 -11.04 9.30 -14.94
CA MET A 90 -10.82 8.43 -13.79
C MET A 90 -11.62 7.15 -13.94
N LYS A 91 -10.97 6.02 -13.66
CA LYS A 91 -11.63 4.72 -13.57
C LYS A 91 -11.55 4.19 -12.16
N TRP A 92 -12.55 3.37 -11.81
CA TRP A 92 -12.75 2.83 -10.48
C TRP A 92 -13.08 1.35 -10.62
N GLU A 93 -12.19 0.48 -10.17
CA GLU A 93 -12.31 -0.97 -10.36
C GLU A 93 -12.14 -1.73 -9.06
N ILE A 94 -12.98 -2.73 -8.85
CA ILE A 94 -12.85 -3.64 -7.71
C ILE A 94 -11.71 -4.60 -8.04
N MET A 95 -10.61 -4.52 -7.28
CA MET A 95 -9.42 -5.32 -7.55
C MET A 95 -8.59 -5.54 -6.29
N ASP A 96 -8.08 -6.77 -6.16
CA ASP A 96 -7.07 -7.12 -5.18
C ASP A 96 -5.69 -6.71 -5.72
N CYS A 97 -4.95 -5.90 -4.96
CA CYS A 97 -3.62 -5.43 -5.34
C CYS A 97 -2.55 -6.54 -5.37
N THR A 98 -2.84 -7.72 -4.82
CA THR A 98 -2.00 -8.93 -4.94
C THR A 98 -2.26 -9.72 -6.23
N GLU A 99 -3.28 -9.34 -7.00
CA GLU A 99 -3.65 -9.97 -8.29
C GLU A 99 -4.11 -8.90 -9.30
N LEU A 100 -3.17 -8.06 -9.74
CA LEU A 100 -3.47 -6.96 -10.67
C LEU A 100 -3.85 -7.48 -12.07
N LYS A 101 -5.05 -7.11 -12.54
CA LYS A 101 -5.60 -7.56 -13.84
C LYS A 101 -5.17 -6.68 -15.02
N TYR A 102 -3.96 -6.14 -14.95
CA TYR A 102 -3.34 -5.32 -15.99
C TYR A 102 -2.17 -6.06 -16.63
N GLU A 103 -1.89 -5.73 -17.89
CA GLU A 103 -0.72 -6.23 -18.59
C GLU A 103 0.58 -5.71 -17.96
N SER A 104 1.68 -6.41 -18.21
CA SER A 104 3.01 -5.92 -17.81
C SER A 104 3.34 -4.59 -18.49
N ASP A 105 4.16 -3.76 -17.84
CA ASP A 105 4.65 -2.49 -18.37
C ASP A 105 3.54 -1.52 -18.85
N THR A 106 2.44 -1.45 -18.10
CA THR A 106 1.27 -0.61 -18.38
C THR A 106 1.38 0.80 -17.80
N PHE A 107 1.87 0.94 -16.56
CA PHE A 107 1.81 2.18 -15.78
C PHE A 107 3.14 2.91 -15.72
N ASP A 108 3.08 4.24 -15.70
CA ASP A 108 4.23 5.12 -15.48
C ASP A 108 4.47 5.37 -13.98
N ILE A 109 3.43 5.22 -13.16
CA ILE A 109 3.52 5.27 -11.71
C ILE A 109 2.40 4.45 -11.05
N CYS A 110 2.74 3.73 -9.99
CA CYS A 110 1.79 3.14 -9.05
C CYS A 110 1.93 3.87 -7.72
N ILE A 111 0.83 4.31 -7.13
CA ILE A 111 0.79 5.06 -5.87
C ILE A 111 0.09 4.20 -4.82
N ASP A 112 0.75 4.02 -3.69
CA ASP A 112 0.24 3.33 -2.51
C ASP A 112 0.29 4.29 -1.33
N LYS A 113 -0.88 4.63 -0.79
CA LYS A 113 -0.99 5.55 0.34
C LYS A 113 -1.64 4.82 1.53
N SER A 114 -0.79 4.11 2.27
CA SER A 114 -1.12 3.27 3.43
C SER A 114 -1.79 1.91 3.12
N THR A 115 -1.85 1.49 1.86
CA THR A 115 -2.35 0.15 1.49
C THR A 115 -1.37 -0.94 1.97
N ILE A 116 -0.07 -0.70 1.84
CA ILE A 116 0.95 -1.59 2.42
C ILE A 116 0.87 -1.68 3.96
N ASP A 117 0.43 -0.62 4.64
CA ASP A 117 0.25 -0.64 6.10
C ASP A 117 -0.94 -1.53 6.49
N ALA A 118 -2.04 -1.44 5.74
CA ALA A 118 -3.21 -2.30 5.92
C ALA A 118 -2.88 -3.78 5.70
N LEU A 119 -2.13 -4.11 4.64
CA LEU A 119 -1.69 -5.48 4.37
C LEU A 119 -0.80 -6.04 5.49
N LEU A 120 0.05 -5.21 6.10
CA LEU A 120 0.91 -5.65 7.21
C LEU A 120 0.17 -5.90 8.53
N CYS A 121 -1.11 -5.52 8.62
CA CYS A 121 -1.96 -5.80 9.77
C CYS A 121 -2.78 -7.10 9.61
N GLY A 122 -2.65 -7.81 8.49
CA GLY A 122 -3.39 -9.03 8.17
C GLY A 122 -2.58 -10.30 8.29
N ASP A 123 -3.26 -11.43 8.12
CA ASP A 123 -2.62 -12.74 8.03
C ASP A 123 -1.72 -12.83 6.80
N ASN A 124 -0.62 -13.58 6.90
CA ASN A 124 0.38 -13.69 5.82
C ASN A 124 0.91 -12.33 5.35
N ALA A 125 0.96 -11.34 6.25
CA ALA A 125 1.35 -9.95 6.00
C ALA A 125 2.52 -9.80 5.02
N PHE A 126 3.64 -10.49 5.30
CA PHE A 126 4.85 -10.35 4.51
C PHE A 126 4.73 -10.98 3.13
N LEU A 127 4.01 -12.12 3.02
CA LEU A 127 3.71 -12.77 1.76
C LEU A 127 2.78 -11.93 0.89
N ASN A 128 1.75 -11.31 1.48
CA ASN A 128 0.81 -10.44 0.77
C ASN A 128 1.52 -9.19 0.25
N VAL A 129 2.33 -8.54 1.07
CA VAL A 129 3.14 -7.39 0.63
C VAL A 129 4.13 -7.79 -0.46
N ALA A 130 4.81 -8.94 -0.33
CA ALA A 130 5.73 -9.41 -1.37
C ALA A 130 5.01 -9.74 -2.70
N THR A 131 3.77 -10.24 -2.62
CA THR A 131 2.92 -10.53 -3.78
C THR A 131 2.43 -9.24 -4.43
N MET A 132 1.97 -8.26 -3.64
CA MET A 132 1.60 -6.93 -4.14
C MET A 132 2.77 -6.25 -4.83
N THR A 133 3.95 -6.17 -4.19
CA THR A 133 5.12 -5.49 -4.79
C THR A 133 5.63 -6.21 -6.05
N LYS A 134 5.49 -7.54 -6.11
CA LYS A 134 5.72 -8.31 -7.34
C LYS A 134 4.78 -7.84 -8.47
N GLU A 135 3.48 -7.74 -8.22
CA GLU A 135 2.51 -7.32 -9.22
C GLU A 135 2.72 -5.86 -9.63
N VAL A 136 3.02 -4.98 -8.68
CA VAL A 136 3.38 -3.58 -8.94
C VAL A 136 4.60 -3.49 -9.86
N GLN A 137 5.69 -4.20 -9.56
CA GLN A 137 6.85 -4.25 -10.43
C GLN A 137 6.49 -4.76 -11.83
N ARG A 138 5.62 -5.77 -11.93
CA ARG A 138 5.19 -6.34 -13.21
C ARG A 138 4.46 -5.30 -14.06
N VAL A 139 3.51 -4.57 -13.50
CA VAL A 139 2.67 -3.63 -14.26
C VAL A 139 3.34 -2.27 -14.50
N LEU A 140 4.37 -1.91 -13.75
CA LEU A 140 5.17 -0.70 -13.98
C LEU A 140 6.04 -0.84 -15.23
N LYS A 141 6.18 0.20 -16.05
CA LYS A 141 7.16 0.24 -17.15
C LYS A 141 8.60 0.25 -16.61
N PRO A 142 9.62 -0.17 -17.39
CA PRO A 142 11.01 0.01 -16.98
C PRO A 142 11.34 1.50 -16.73
N GLY A 143 11.91 1.81 -15.56
CA GLY A 143 12.17 3.19 -15.11
C GLY A 143 10.97 3.93 -14.51
N ALA A 144 9.79 3.30 -14.46
CA ALA A 144 8.60 3.83 -13.80
C ALA A 144 8.70 3.73 -12.28
N ILE A 145 7.77 4.39 -11.58
CA ILE A 145 7.86 4.63 -10.14
C ILE A 145 6.80 3.85 -9.38
N TYR A 146 7.19 3.18 -8.30
CA TYR A 146 6.30 2.84 -7.21
C TYR A 146 6.48 3.87 -6.09
N PHE A 147 5.43 4.66 -5.85
CA PHE A 147 5.42 5.74 -4.86
C PHE A 147 4.60 5.30 -3.65
N VAL A 148 5.25 5.18 -2.50
CA VAL A 148 4.64 4.64 -1.29
C VAL A 148 4.65 5.69 -0.19
N VAL A 149 3.50 5.96 0.41
CA VAL A 149 3.36 6.73 1.65
C VAL A 149 2.97 5.75 2.73
N SER A 150 3.76 5.68 3.81
CA SER A 150 3.58 4.69 4.86
C SER A 150 3.86 5.28 6.23
N TYR A 151 3.18 4.74 7.24
CA TYR A 151 3.52 4.99 8.64
C TYR A 151 4.84 4.28 9.06
N GLY A 152 5.23 3.23 8.34
CA GLY A 152 6.41 2.43 8.67
C GLY A 152 7.71 3.17 8.34
N SER A 153 8.57 3.32 9.35
CA SER A 153 9.90 3.92 9.22
C SER A 153 10.84 3.05 8.36
N PRO A 154 11.97 3.61 7.87
CA PRO A 154 12.89 2.88 7.00
C PRO A 154 13.37 1.55 7.56
N GLU A 155 13.53 1.46 8.88
CA GLU A 155 14.00 0.26 9.59
C GLU A 155 13.06 -0.94 9.41
N ILE A 156 11.75 -0.70 9.28
CA ILE A 156 10.73 -1.74 9.18
C ILE A 156 10.07 -1.82 7.80
N ARG A 157 10.35 -0.87 6.91
CA ARG A 157 9.67 -0.77 5.61
C ARG A 157 10.58 -1.09 4.44
N THR A 158 11.83 -0.62 4.46
CA THR A 158 12.73 -0.64 3.29
C THR A 158 12.95 -2.05 2.75
N PHE A 159 13.12 -3.04 3.63
CA PHE A 159 13.39 -4.42 3.21
C PHE A 159 12.27 -5.04 2.36
N HIS A 160 11.03 -4.55 2.46
CA HIS A 160 9.93 -5.01 1.60
C HIS A 160 10.11 -4.61 0.13
N PHE A 161 10.85 -3.55 -0.15
CA PHE A 161 11.14 -3.05 -1.50
C PHE A 161 12.47 -3.58 -2.07
N GLU A 162 13.31 -4.16 -1.22
CA GLU A 162 14.66 -4.66 -1.56
C GLU A 162 14.74 -6.20 -1.61
N ARG A 163 13.60 -6.89 -1.53
CA ARG A 163 13.57 -8.36 -1.65
C ARG A 163 14.13 -8.79 -3.01
N ALA A 164 14.77 -9.97 -3.04
CA ALA A 164 15.49 -10.45 -4.23
C ALA A 164 14.61 -10.63 -5.48
N HIS A 165 13.28 -10.73 -5.34
CA HIS A 165 12.36 -10.79 -6.48
C HIS A 165 12.05 -9.42 -7.09
N LEU A 166 12.56 -8.34 -6.50
CA LEU A 166 12.40 -6.96 -6.90
C LEU A 166 13.72 -6.36 -7.40
N ASP A 167 13.62 -5.36 -8.26
CA ASP A 167 14.72 -4.54 -8.77
C ASP A 167 14.25 -3.08 -8.74
N PHE A 168 14.33 -2.48 -7.56
CA PHE A 168 14.00 -1.07 -7.31
C PHE A 168 15.21 -0.30 -6.80
N GLU A 169 15.44 0.90 -7.35
CA GLU A 169 16.26 1.92 -6.69
C GLU A 169 15.34 2.70 -5.72
N VAL A 170 15.60 2.60 -4.42
CA VAL A 170 14.74 3.20 -3.38
C VAL A 170 15.31 4.54 -2.92
N LYS A 171 14.51 5.60 -3.00
CA LYS A 171 14.77 6.90 -2.35
C LYS A 171 13.74 7.14 -1.26
N GLN A 172 14.19 7.72 -0.15
CA GLN A 172 13.36 7.91 1.03
C GLN A 172 13.23 9.40 1.36
N TYR A 173 12.03 9.80 1.76
CA TYR A 173 11.74 11.13 2.27
C TYR A 173 10.98 10.98 3.60
N ILE A 174 11.18 11.93 4.50
CA ILE A 174 10.49 12.00 5.78
C ILE A 174 9.63 13.26 5.76
N LEU A 175 8.33 13.08 6.03
CA LEU A 175 7.38 14.16 6.17
C LEU A 175 7.18 14.41 7.65
N TYR A 176 7.70 15.55 8.11
CA TYR A 176 7.58 15.96 9.50
C TYR A 176 6.26 16.71 9.73
N PRO A 177 5.56 16.45 10.85
CA PRO A 177 4.36 17.20 11.17
C PRO A 177 4.69 18.66 11.49
N ASP A 178 3.80 19.56 11.07
CA ASP A 178 3.87 20.95 11.47
C ASP A 178 3.65 21.09 12.99
N ASN A 179 4.51 21.87 13.65
CA ASN A 179 4.40 22.24 15.07
C ASN A 179 4.60 21.11 16.11
N CYS A 180 5.62 20.27 15.92
CA CYS A 180 6.05 19.31 16.95
C CYS A 180 6.65 20.02 18.18
N LYS A 181 6.34 19.53 19.39
CA LYS A 181 6.81 20.10 20.67
C LYS A 181 8.10 19.42 21.18
N SER A 182 8.47 18.27 20.61
CA SER A 182 9.70 17.54 20.92
C SER A 182 10.18 16.74 19.70
N GLU A 183 11.44 16.31 19.71
CA GLU A 183 11.96 15.38 18.69
C GLU A 183 11.30 13.99 18.78
N GLU A 184 10.86 13.57 19.97
CA GLU A 184 10.08 12.33 20.14
C GLU A 184 8.73 12.43 19.42
N GLU A 185 7.98 13.51 19.65
CA GLU A 185 6.69 13.74 18.97
C GLU A 185 6.87 13.86 17.45
N LYS A 186 7.95 14.49 17.02
CA LYS A 186 8.30 14.61 15.61
C LYS A 186 8.55 13.24 14.99
N ASN A 187 9.33 12.37 15.64
CA ASN A 187 9.60 11.03 15.13
C ASN A 187 8.34 10.16 15.12
N ASP A 188 7.56 10.17 16.19
CA ASP A 188 6.35 9.33 16.34
C ASP A 188 5.22 9.67 15.36
N LYS A 189 5.18 10.93 14.92
CA LYS A 189 4.13 11.43 14.00
C LYS A 189 4.63 11.64 12.58
N SER A 190 5.90 11.36 12.29
CA SER A 190 6.42 11.47 10.93
C SER A 190 5.80 10.40 10.05
N HIS A 191 5.55 10.77 8.80
CA HIS A 191 5.21 9.82 7.75
C HIS A 191 6.40 9.68 6.79
N PHE A 192 6.46 8.55 6.11
CA PHE A 192 7.59 8.20 5.26
C PHE A 192 7.13 8.02 3.82
N VAL A 193 7.87 8.60 2.89
CA VAL A 193 7.65 8.42 1.46
C VAL A 193 8.82 7.63 0.87
N TYR A 194 8.50 6.56 0.16
CA TYR A 194 9.44 5.73 -0.57
C TYR A 194 9.17 5.87 -2.06
N VAL A 195 10.17 6.33 -2.79
CA VAL A 195 10.16 6.43 -4.26
C VAL A 195 11.02 5.30 -4.78
N CYS A 196 10.38 4.22 -5.23
CA CYS A 196 11.00 3.01 -5.74
C CYS A 196 11.00 3.04 -7.28
N THR A 197 12.17 3.25 -7.89
CA THR A 197 12.30 3.32 -9.35
C THR A 197 12.58 1.93 -9.92
N LYS A 198 11.70 1.41 -10.78
CA LYS A 198 11.86 0.08 -11.42
C LYS A 198 13.11 0.05 -12.28
N GLY A 199 13.99 -0.92 -12.02
CA GLY A 199 15.19 -1.17 -12.81
C GLY A 199 14.88 -1.61 -14.25
N LYS A 200 15.84 -1.42 -15.15
CA LYS A 200 15.66 -1.70 -16.59
C LYS A 200 15.56 -3.19 -16.94
N ASN A 201 16.04 -4.07 -16.06
CA ASN A 201 16.03 -5.53 -16.26
C ASN A 201 15.28 -6.22 -15.10
N ALA A 202 14.31 -5.54 -14.50
CA ALA A 202 13.58 -5.98 -13.32
C ALA A 202 12.80 -7.29 -13.54
N GLU A 203 12.53 -7.65 -14.80
CA GLU A 203 11.95 -8.94 -15.16
C GLU A 203 12.82 -10.12 -14.71
N ARG A 204 14.14 -9.96 -14.64
CA ARG A 204 15.06 -11.03 -14.21
C ARG A 204 14.97 -11.30 -12.72
N ALA A 205 14.65 -10.29 -11.92
CA ALA A 205 14.48 -10.46 -10.48
C ALA A 205 13.32 -11.42 -10.18
N GLN A 206 12.31 -11.50 -11.07
CA GLN A 206 11.16 -12.39 -10.92
C GLN A 206 11.54 -13.88 -10.90
N ASP A 207 12.71 -14.26 -11.41
CA ASP A 207 13.22 -15.64 -11.33
C ASP A 207 13.46 -16.08 -9.87
N ASN A 208 13.62 -15.13 -8.93
CA ASN A 208 13.76 -15.39 -7.49
C ASN A 208 12.41 -15.55 -6.77
N TRP A 209 11.28 -15.28 -7.43
CA TRP A 209 9.95 -15.34 -6.80
C TRP A 209 9.62 -16.70 -6.17
N PRO A 210 9.86 -17.85 -6.81
CA PRO A 210 9.55 -19.14 -6.21
C PRO A 210 10.23 -19.35 -4.85
N GLN A 211 11.52 -18.97 -4.75
CA GLN A 211 12.30 -19.10 -3.51
C GLN A 211 11.81 -18.13 -2.43
N ILE A 212 11.57 -16.86 -2.80
CA ILE A 212 11.05 -15.86 -1.84
C ILE A 212 9.67 -16.24 -1.33
N LYS A 213 8.80 -16.73 -2.21
CA LYS A 213 7.46 -17.19 -1.85
C LYS A 213 7.52 -18.37 -0.88
N GLU A 214 8.32 -19.40 -1.19
CA GLU A 214 8.48 -20.56 -0.32
C GLU A 214 9.02 -20.15 1.06
N GLN A 215 10.03 -19.27 1.10
CA GLN A 215 10.57 -18.73 2.35
C GLN A 215 9.47 -18.05 3.19
N LEU A 216 8.71 -17.13 2.59
CA LEU A 216 7.66 -16.38 3.28
C LEU A 216 6.51 -17.28 3.76
N GLU A 217 6.15 -18.31 2.98
CA GLU A 217 5.16 -19.31 3.38
C GLU A 217 5.65 -20.19 4.54
N GLN A 218 6.95 -20.44 4.66
CA GLN A 218 7.53 -21.14 5.80
C GLN A 218 7.55 -20.25 7.05
N GLU A 219 8.03 -19.01 6.93
CA GLU A 219 8.04 -18.02 8.01
C GLU A 219 6.64 -17.80 8.59
N ALA A 220 5.61 -17.65 7.74
CA ALA A 220 4.22 -17.48 8.18
C ALA A 220 3.69 -18.70 8.98
N LYS A 221 4.04 -19.92 8.56
CA LYS A 221 3.64 -21.14 9.28
C LYS A 221 4.34 -21.27 10.63
N GLU A 222 5.61 -20.86 10.72
CA GLU A 222 6.37 -20.87 11.96
C GLU A 222 5.79 -19.86 12.96
N GLU A 223 5.42 -18.66 12.50
CA GLU A 223 4.76 -17.64 13.32
C GLU A 223 3.38 -18.11 13.83
N GLU A 224 2.57 -18.73 12.98
CA GLU A 224 1.28 -19.32 13.37
C GLU A 224 1.47 -20.45 14.41
N ALA A 225 2.47 -21.32 14.23
CA ALA A 225 2.76 -22.40 15.18
C ALA A 225 3.21 -21.88 16.55
N LEU A 226 4.01 -20.80 16.59
CA LEU A 226 4.44 -20.16 17.83
C LEU A 226 3.27 -19.48 18.56
N ALA A 227 2.39 -18.79 17.84
CA ALA A 227 1.20 -18.18 18.42
C ALA A 227 0.27 -19.23 19.06
N VAL A 228 0.11 -20.40 18.42
CA VAL A 228 -0.68 -21.52 18.97
C VAL A 228 -0.03 -22.13 20.21
N SER A 229 1.31 -22.20 20.28
CA SER A 229 1.98 -22.69 21.49
C SER A 229 1.82 -21.75 22.68
N ASP A 230 1.95 -20.43 22.47
CA ASP A 230 1.80 -19.43 23.54
C ASP A 230 0.37 -19.41 24.10
N ASP A 231 -0.67 -19.52 23.25
CA ASP A 231 -2.07 -19.61 23.69
C ASP A 231 -2.37 -20.90 24.50
N SER A 232 -1.61 -21.98 24.26
CA SER A 232 -1.79 -23.26 24.95
C SER A 232 -1.14 -23.29 26.35
N ASP A 233 -0.08 -22.51 26.55
CA ASP A 233 0.60 -22.39 27.83
C ASP A 233 -0.16 -21.47 28.80
N ASP A 234 -0.83 -20.42 28.30
CA ASP A 234 -1.68 -19.54 29.11
C ASP A 234 -2.92 -20.28 29.67
N GLN A 235 -3.51 -21.22 28.90
CA GLN A 235 -4.66 -22.01 29.36
C GLN A 235 -4.31 -23.08 30.42
N ASN A 236 -3.03 -23.44 30.58
CA ASN A 236 -2.60 -24.39 31.62
C ASN A 236 -2.28 -23.72 32.97
N SER A 237 -2.12 -22.40 33.01
CA SER A 237 -1.81 -21.67 34.25
C SER A 237 -3.01 -21.45 35.18
N ASP A 238 -4.25 -21.61 34.69
CA ASP A 238 -5.49 -21.41 35.45
C ASP A 238 -5.98 -22.64 36.23
N ASN A 239 -5.29 -23.79 36.14
CA ASN A 239 -5.75 -25.05 36.74
C ASN A 239 -4.95 -25.54 37.97
N GLU A 240 -3.93 -24.80 38.43
CA GLU A 240 -3.14 -25.17 39.62
C GLU A 240 -3.57 -24.44 40.91
N GLY A 241 -4.74 -23.79 40.91
CA GLY A 241 -5.29 -23.05 42.06
C GLY A 241 -6.58 -23.66 42.65
N LYS A 242 -6.58 -24.92 43.09
CA LYS A 242 -7.61 -25.46 44.01
C LYS A 242 -7.03 -26.41 45.06
#